data_AF-A0A2V9KWV2-F1
#
_entry.id   AF-A0A2V9KWV2-F1
#
_cell.length_a   1.000
_cell.length_b   1.000
_cell.length_c   1.000
_cell.angle_alpha   90.00
_cell.angle_beta   90.00
_cell.angle_gamma   90.00
#
_symmetry.space_group_name_H-M   'P 1'
#
loop_
_entity.id
_entity.type
_entity.pdbx_description
1 polymer ?
#
loop_
_entity_poly.entity_id
_entity_poly.type
_entity_poly.pdbx_seq_one_letter_code
_entity_poly.pdbx_strand_id
1 'polypeptide(L)'
;MVTLLLVLSPFFALGIVPLHFLPELYLTLVVLAVPLATWLILRYGVAVPALLLENLGARRALKRSAVLTKGYKGRLFAIGFLMALIAWSAAKVLEVPFGGGLELPFWAAALKGQISAWLVVARLLAASVSWALTAPLLPIGLALAYCDARVRKEGFDLQLMMAHMGDAGSVVRPWERAEDTLGGGMLMTTELRALSLRELLDRTFSYYRSRFRVFVGIMVIPHVFLLGVNLLVLAIREAKLPRLSGGIFVGAVLAGLCIMVIAWGAAYAVALGATTFALSRLYLNQDTTIGSAYRSMRESVWRLVKLLAVTSLWVLSPFFALGIMIVLWHFLRGLHPTLSVLAVPLAILRALLVLFLLAVPLTIWLTLLRYGVAVPSLLLENLGVRRALKRSAVLTKSYKGRLVLIGLLMTLIVAMTELATGVILVSNGQISAWKVVARLLTGSVSGALTGPLVAISLALTYYDARVRKEGFDLQAMMAALSPRRSDCSTS
;
A
#
# COMPACT_ATOMS: atom_id res chain seq x y z
N MET A 1 0.99 18.36 7.61
CA MET A 1 0.52 19.52 6.83
C MET A 1 0.29 19.18 5.36
N VAL A 2 1.28 18.61 4.65
CA VAL A 2 1.22 18.30 3.20
C VAL A 2 0.17 17.23 2.84
N THR A 3 0.00 16.19 3.66
CA THR A 3 -0.99 15.11 3.45
C THR A 3 -2.43 15.60 3.60
N LEU A 4 -2.69 16.50 4.55
CA LEU A 4 -4.00 17.13 4.76
C LEU A 4 -4.34 18.06 3.58
N LEU A 5 -3.36 18.82 3.10
CA LEU A 5 -3.48 19.69 1.92
C LEU A 5 -3.70 18.91 0.62
N LEU A 6 -3.08 17.73 0.45
CA LEU A 6 -3.26 16.87 -0.74
C LEU A 6 -4.63 16.18 -0.79
N VAL A 7 -5.18 15.80 0.37
CA VAL A 7 -6.52 15.21 0.46
C VAL A 7 -7.60 16.30 0.28
N LEU A 8 -7.32 17.52 0.72
CA LEU A 8 -8.26 18.65 0.64
C LEU A 8 -8.10 19.51 -0.63
N SER A 9 -7.03 19.34 -1.42
CA SER A 9 -6.78 20.12 -2.64
C SER A 9 -7.90 20.08 -3.69
N PRO A 10 -8.63 18.96 -3.93
CA PRO A 10 -9.77 18.99 -4.84
C PRO A 10 -10.96 19.80 -4.27
N PHE A 11 -11.09 19.92 -2.95
CA PHE A 11 -12.17 20.68 -2.30
C PHE A 11 -11.91 22.19 -2.28
N PHE A 12 -10.64 22.61 -2.26
CA PHE A 12 -10.24 24.02 -2.39
C PHE A 12 -10.42 24.55 -3.81
N ALA A 13 -10.13 23.73 -4.83
CA ALA A 13 -10.34 24.09 -6.24
C ALA A 13 -11.83 24.35 -6.57
N LEU A 14 -12.75 23.83 -5.75
CA LEU A 14 -14.20 23.98 -5.88
C LEU A 14 -14.79 25.06 -4.95
N GLY A 15 -13.97 25.79 -4.17
CA GLY A 15 -14.44 26.87 -3.28
C GLY A 15 -15.29 26.42 -2.09
N ILE A 16 -15.18 25.15 -1.66
CA ILE A 16 -16.11 24.52 -0.69
C ILE A 16 -15.76 24.84 0.78
N VAL A 17 -14.51 25.15 1.10
CA VAL A 17 -14.04 25.45 2.47
C VAL A 17 -13.36 26.84 2.47
N PRO A 18 -13.80 27.79 3.29
CA PRO A 18 -13.16 29.11 3.36
C PRO A 18 -11.73 29.00 3.92
N LEU A 19 -10.76 29.64 3.26
CA LEU A 19 -9.33 29.62 3.62
C LEU A 19 -9.05 30.06 5.06
N HIS A 20 -9.90 30.89 5.67
CA HIS A 20 -9.73 31.38 7.04
C HIS A 20 -10.06 30.34 8.12
N PHE A 21 -10.79 29.25 7.82
CA PHE A 21 -11.06 28.16 8.77
C PHE A 21 -9.91 27.15 8.89
N LEU A 22 -8.90 27.22 8.01
CA LEU A 22 -7.76 26.30 8.01
C LEU A 22 -6.94 26.28 9.31
N PRO A 23 -6.60 27.44 9.92
CA PRO A 23 -5.78 27.46 11.13
C PRO A 23 -6.54 26.88 12.34
N GLU A 24 -7.81 27.24 12.50
CA GLU A 24 -8.65 26.80 13.63
C GLU A 24 -9.02 25.31 13.52
N LEU A 25 -9.37 24.84 12.33
CA LEU A 25 -9.62 23.42 12.07
C LEU A 25 -8.34 22.59 12.29
N TYR A 26 -7.18 23.11 11.88
CA TYR A 26 -5.90 22.44 12.11
C TYR A 26 -5.55 22.37 13.59
N LEU A 27 -5.70 23.47 14.33
CA LEU A 27 -5.39 23.52 15.75
C LEU A 27 -6.27 22.55 16.55
N THR A 28 -7.58 22.54 16.26
CA THR A 28 -8.54 21.61 16.89
C THR A 28 -8.26 20.15 16.53
N LEU A 29 -7.92 19.84 15.27
CA LEU A 29 -7.52 18.50 14.85
C LEU A 29 -6.25 18.02 15.55
N VAL A 30 -5.24 18.88 15.68
CA VAL A 30 -3.97 18.54 16.35
C VAL A 30 -4.21 18.30 17.84
N VAL A 31 -4.95 19.19 18.50
CA VAL A 31 -5.27 19.07 19.93
C VAL A 31 -6.08 17.81 20.24
N LEU A 32 -6.95 17.36 19.33
CA LEU A 32 -7.70 16.10 19.48
C LEU A 32 -6.88 14.86 19.06
N ALA A 33 -6.08 14.99 17.99
CA ALA A 33 -5.34 13.87 17.41
C ALA A 33 -4.17 13.44 18.27
N VAL A 34 -3.47 14.36 18.95
CA VAL A 34 -2.34 14.03 19.83
C VAL A 34 -2.74 13.11 21.00
N PRO A 35 -3.76 13.43 21.82
CA PRO A 35 -4.18 12.54 22.90
C PRO A 35 -4.80 11.25 22.37
N LEU A 36 -5.55 11.29 21.25
CA LEU A 36 -6.10 10.09 20.62
C LEU A 36 -5.00 9.16 20.10
N ALA A 37 -3.99 9.69 19.41
CA ALA A 37 -2.85 8.95 18.90
C ALA A 37 -2.03 8.36 20.05
N THR A 38 -1.79 9.14 21.09
CA THR A 38 -1.12 8.67 22.31
C THR A 38 -1.90 7.51 22.93
N TRP A 39 -3.22 7.65 23.10
CA TRP A 39 -4.08 6.58 23.61
C TRP A 39 -4.05 5.32 22.74
N LEU A 40 -4.06 5.47 21.41
CA LEU A 40 -3.96 4.37 20.46
C LEU A 40 -2.59 3.68 20.53
N ILE A 41 -1.49 4.42 20.61
CA ILE A 41 -0.13 3.88 20.77
C ILE A 41 -0.01 3.10 22.08
N LEU A 42 -0.58 3.63 23.18
CA LEU A 42 -0.55 2.95 24.47
C LEU A 42 -1.38 1.66 24.51
N ARG A 43 -2.41 1.56 23.67
CA ARG A 43 -3.29 0.39 23.61
C ARG A 43 -2.85 -0.64 22.56
N TYR A 44 -2.34 -0.17 21.43
CA TYR A 44 -2.10 -0.96 20.22
C TYR A 44 -0.65 -0.89 19.70
N GLY A 45 0.26 -0.18 20.39
CA GLY A 45 1.65 -0.01 19.96
C GLY A 45 2.44 -1.31 19.84
N VAL A 46 2.09 -2.33 20.63
CA VAL A 46 2.71 -3.67 20.55
C VAL A 46 1.95 -4.66 19.65
N ALA A 47 0.90 -4.21 18.95
CA ALA A 47 0.11 -5.07 18.08
C ALA A 47 0.90 -5.53 16.84
N VAL A 48 1.78 -4.68 16.30
CA VAL A 48 2.62 -5.02 15.15
C VAL A 48 3.65 -6.10 15.51
N PRO A 49 4.44 -5.98 16.60
CA PRO A 49 5.28 -7.06 17.10
C PRO A 49 4.50 -8.34 17.40
N ALA A 50 3.37 -8.27 18.11
CA ALA A 50 2.55 -9.45 18.43
C ALA A 50 2.05 -10.17 17.18
N LEU A 51 1.64 -9.40 16.16
CA LEU A 51 1.20 -9.96 14.89
C LEU A 51 2.35 -10.67 14.14
N LEU A 52 3.54 -10.06 14.14
CA LEU A 52 4.70 -10.58 13.40
C LEU A 52 5.41 -11.71 14.12
N LEU A 53 5.45 -11.72 15.46
CA LEU A 53 6.18 -12.70 16.27
C LEU A 53 5.29 -13.87 16.70
N GLU A 54 4.01 -13.64 16.99
CA GLU A 54 3.07 -14.71 17.39
C GLU A 54 2.24 -15.25 16.21
N ASN A 55 2.49 -14.80 14.98
CA ASN A 55 1.75 -15.19 13.76
C ASN A 55 0.22 -15.08 13.90
N LEU A 56 -0.24 -14.08 14.67
CA LEU A 56 -1.65 -13.86 14.94
C LEU A 56 -2.33 -13.07 13.81
N GLY A 57 -3.63 -13.31 13.60
CA GLY A 57 -4.43 -12.45 12.71
C GLY A 57 -4.64 -11.06 13.31
N ALA A 58 -4.81 -10.02 12.47
CA ALA A 58 -4.92 -8.62 12.89
C ALA A 58 -5.84 -8.36 14.10
N ARG A 59 -7.05 -8.92 14.11
CA ARG A 59 -7.99 -8.77 15.23
C ARG A 59 -7.51 -9.45 16.52
N ARG A 60 -6.88 -10.63 16.40
CA ARG A 60 -6.32 -11.35 17.54
C ARG A 60 -5.09 -10.61 18.08
N ALA A 61 -4.23 -10.09 17.21
CA ALA A 61 -3.08 -9.27 17.59
C ALA A 61 -3.48 -7.99 18.32
N LEU A 62 -4.56 -7.29 17.90
CA LEU A 62 -5.06 -6.10 18.61
C LEU A 62 -5.63 -6.45 19.99
N LYS A 63 -6.41 -7.54 20.11
CA LYS A 63 -6.91 -8.02 21.40
C LYS A 63 -5.76 -8.42 22.33
N ARG A 64 -4.79 -9.15 21.78
CA ARG A 64 -3.58 -9.59 22.45
C ARG A 64 -2.75 -8.42 22.95
N SER A 65 -2.52 -7.41 22.11
CA SER A 65 -1.88 -6.14 22.48
C SER A 65 -2.60 -5.46 23.64
N ALA A 66 -3.94 -5.40 23.61
CA ALA A 66 -4.70 -4.78 24.70
C ALA A 66 -4.58 -5.55 26.04
N VAL A 67 -4.42 -6.88 26.00
CA VAL A 67 -4.17 -7.71 27.19
C VAL A 67 -2.74 -7.53 27.72
N LEU A 68 -1.75 -7.55 26.82
CA LEU A 68 -0.33 -7.36 27.15
C LEU A 68 -0.06 -5.95 27.72
N THR A 69 -0.75 -4.93 27.24
CA THR A 69 -0.60 -3.54 27.73
C THR A 69 -1.39 -3.21 29.00
N LYS A 70 -2.35 -4.07 29.41
CA LYS A 70 -3.16 -3.85 30.62
C LYS A 70 -2.25 -3.86 31.88
N GLY A 71 -2.27 -2.79 32.67
CA GLY A 71 -1.42 -2.63 33.86
C GLY A 71 0.00 -2.11 33.59
N TYR A 72 0.42 -1.97 32.33
CA TYR A 72 1.76 -1.52 31.94
C TYR A 72 1.77 -0.22 31.12
N LYS A 73 0.62 0.48 31.05
CA LYS A 73 0.43 1.67 30.20
C LYS A 73 1.40 2.80 30.53
N GLY A 74 1.72 3.03 31.80
CA GLY A 74 2.65 4.09 32.23
C GLY A 74 4.09 3.83 31.78
N ARG A 75 4.57 2.58 31.88
CA ARG A 75 5.91 2.20 31.40
C ARG A 75 5.99 2.24 29.88
N LEU A 76 4.96 1.76 29.18
CA LEU A 76 4.90 1.84 27.73
C LEU A 76 4.85 3.31 27.24
N PHE A 77 4.15 4.19 27.98
CA PHE A 77 4.17 5.62 27.73
C PHE A 77 5.56 6.21 27.94
N ALA A 78 6.22 5.91 29.05
CA ALA A 78 7.56 6.41 29.33
C ALA A 78 8.58 5.95 28.27
N ILE A 79 8.56 4.67 27.88
CA ILE A 79 9.44 4.15 26.82
C ILE A 79 9.10 4.80 25.48
N GLY A 80 7.83 4.85 25.09
CA GLY A 80 7.41 5.46 23.81
C GLY A 80 7.75 6.95 23.75
N PHE A 81 7.51 7.68 24.83
CA PHE A 81 7.83 9.10 24.96
C PHE A 81 9.34 9.34 24.94
N LEU A 82 10.11 8.57 25.72
CA LEU A 82 11.57 8.66 25.75
C LEU A 82 12.15 8.35 24.36
N MET A 83 11.70 7.30 23.70
CA MET A 83 12.15 6.94 22.35
C MET A 83 11.74 7.99 21.30
N ALA A 84 10.55 8.59 21.43
CA ALA A 84 10.14 9.70 20.58
C ALA A 84 11.00 10.95 20.82
N LEU A 85 11.35 11.25 22.08
CA LEU A 85 12.21 12.37 22.44
C LEU A 85 13.63 12.16 21.93
N ILE A 86 14.19 10.95 22.10
CA ILE A 86 15.50 10.57 21.55
C ILE A 86 15.48 10.63 20.01
N ALA A 87 14.43 10.11 19.36
CA ALA A 87 14.32 10.19 17.91
C ALA A 87 14.21 11.63 17.42
N TRP A 88 13.47 12.48 18.14
CA TRP A 88 13.33 13.89 17.81
C TRP A 88 14.63 14.66 17.99
N SER A 89 15.35 14.46 19.10
CA SER A 89 16.64 15.10 19.35
C SER A 89 17.70 14.61 18.36
N ALA A 90 17.78 13.30 18.12
CA ALA A 90 18.66 12.73 17.11
C ALA A 90 18.35 13.26 15.71
N ALA A 91 17.07 13.44 15.37
CA ALA A 91 16.67 13.98 14.07
C ALA A 91 17.16 15.42 13.93
N LYS A 92 17.07 16.24 14.98
CA LYS A 92 17.60 17.61 14.99
C LYS A 92 19.12 17.67 14.92
N VAL A 93 19.81 16.80 15.64
CA VAL A 93 21.28 16.71 15.59
C VAL A 93 21.75 16.32 14.19
N LEU A 94 21.10 15.33 13.55
CA LEU A 94 21.42 14.92 12.18
C LEU A 94 20.97 15.96 11.14
N GLU A 95 19.91 16.70 11.42
CA GLU A 95 19.49 17.81 10.56
C GLU A 95 20.55 18.91 10.50
N VAL A 96 21.44 19.09 11.49
CA VAL A 96 22.51 20.12 11.42
C VAL A 96 23.52 19.87 10.30
N PRO A 97 24.23 18.73 10.21
CA PRO A 97 25.19 18.49 9.13
C PRO A 97 24.53 18.34 7.77
N PHE A 98 23.31 17.80 7.70
CA PHE A 98 22.62 17.60 6.42
C PHE A 98 21.85 18.83 5.95
N GLY A 99 21.26 19.62 6.86
CA GLY A 99 20.27 20.66 6.56
C GLY A 99 20.36 21.95 7.39
N GLY A 100 21.17 22.01 8.46
CA GLY A 100 21.25 23.16 9.37
C GLY A 100 21.77 24.41 8.69
N GLY A 101 22.72 24.26 7.75
CA GLY A 101 23.17 25.35 6.88
C GLY A 101 22.11 25.87 5.91
N LEU A 102 21.02 25.13 5.72
CA LEU A 102 19.93 25.46 4.80
C LEU A 102 18.72 26.09 5.50
N GLU A 103 18.59 25.94 6.83
CA GLU A 103 17.46 26.47 7.59
C GLU A 103 17.45 28.01 7.62
N LEU A 104 18.58 28.64 7.96
CA LEU A 104 18.72 30.10 7.96
C LEU A 104 18.43 30.73 6.58
N PRO A 105 19.05 30.30 5.47
CA PRO A 105 18.73 30.84 4.15
C PRO A 105 17.31 30.49 3.71
N PHE A 106 16.75 29.35 4.13
CA PHE A 106 15.37 29.00 3.86
C PHE A 106 14.41 29.97 4.55
N TRP A 107 14.55 30.22 5.85
CA TRP A 107 13.67 31.13 6.59
C TRP A 107 13.83 32.58 6.13
N ALA A 108 15.06 33.00 5.81
CA ALA A 108 15.31 34.31 5.20
C ALA A 108 14.62 34.45 3.82
N ALA A 109 14.66 33.39 2.99
CA ALA A 109 13.96 33.35 1.70
C ALA A 109 12.44 33.27 1.85
N ALA A 110 11.94 32.57 2.87
CA ALA A 110 10.52 32.43 3.18
C ALA A 110 9.89 33.75 3.63
N LEU A 111 10.57 34.52 4.49
CA LEU A 111 10.12 35.85 4.92
C LEU A 111 10.03 36.83 3.74
N LYS A 112 10.91 36.69 2.74
CA LYS A 112 10.91 37.50 1.52
C LYS A 112 9.96 36.98 0.43
N GLY A 113 9.25 35.88 0.67
CA GLY A 113 8.38 35.23 -0.33
C GLY A 113 9.12 34.63 -1.54
N GLN A 114 10.45 34.56 -1.50
CA GLN A 114 11.31 34.12 -2.60
C GLN A 114 12.00 32.79 -2.28
N ILE A 115 11.23 31.75 -1.98
CA ILE A 115 11.78 30.43 -1.67
C ILE A 115 12.30 29.79 -2.95
N SER A 116 13.63 29.66 -3.08
CA SER A 116 14.25 29.06 -4.26
C SER A 116 14.04 27.53 -4.29
N ALA A 117 13.81 26.99 -5.49
CA ALA A 117 13.47 25.57 -5.65
C ALA A 117 14.60 24.63 -5.19
N TRP A 118 15.87 25.03 -5.38
CA TRP A 118 17.01 24.22 -4.96
C TRP A 118 17.12 24.15 -3.42
N LEU A 119 16.86 25.26 -2.71
CA LEU A 119 16.88 25.30 -1.24
C LEU A 119 15.81 24.37 -0.66
N VAL A 120 14.63 24.31 -1.28
CA VAL A 120 13.56 23.38 -0.88
C VAL A 120 14.02 21.94 -1.06
N VAL A 121 14.54 21.59 -2.24
CA VAL A 121 14.97 20.22 -2.54
C VAL A 121 16.12 19.78 -1.63
N ALA A 122 17.14 20.62 -1.44
CA ALA A 122 18.28 20.33 -0.58
C ALA A 122 17.85 20.13 0.88
N ARG A 123 16.97 21.00 1.40
CA ARG A 123 16.40 20.87 2.74
C ARG A 123 15.59 19.58 2.92
N LEU A 124 14.81 19.20 1.91
CA LEU A 124 13.99 17.98 1.99
C LEU A 124 14.82 16.72 1.91
N LEU A 125 15.86 16.71 1.07
CA LEU A 125 16.81 15.59 1.02
C LEU A 125 17.53 15.45 2.36
N ALA A 126 18.00 16.57 2.92
CA ALA A 126 18.62 16.60 4.24
C ALA A 126 17.69 16.05 5.33
N ALA A 127 16.45 16.55 5.39
CA ALA A 127 15.46 16.06 6.32
C ALA A 127 15.16 14.57 6.10
N SER A 128 15.00 14.14 4.84
CA SER A 128 14.71 12.74 4.52
C SER A 128 15.80 11.79 5.00
N VAL A 129 17.07 12.18 4.83
CA VAL A 129 18.21 11.42 5.35
C VAL A 129 18.17 11.35 6.87
N SER A 130 17.94 12.47 7.55
CA SER A 130 17.80 12.50 9.01
C SER A 130 16.64 11.62 9.50
N TRP A 131 15.47 11.69 8.85
CA TRP A 131 14.30 10.86 9.17
C TRP A 131 14.54 9.39 8.89
N ALA A 132 15.24 9.04 7.80
CA ALA A 132 15.56 7.65 7.49
C ALA A 132 16.43 7.00 8.58
N LEU A 133 17.36 7.76 9.15
CA LEU A 133 18.25 7.28 10.22
C LEU A 133 17.56 7.20 11.58
N THR A 134 16.59 8.07 11.86
CA THR A 134 15.92 8.15 13.17
C THR A 134 14.59 7.41 13.24
N ALA A 135 13.94 7.17 12.10
CA ALA A 135 12.67 6.44 12.02
C ALA A 135 12.69 5.05 12.69
N PRO A 136 13.77 4.25 12.61
CA PRO A 136 13.79 2.92 13.23
C PRO A 136 13.75 2.92 14.76
N LEU A 137 14.10 4.04 15.41
CA LEU A 137 14.27 4.10 16.87
C LEU A 137 12.96 3.76 17.60
N LEU A 138 11.84 4.40 17.25
CA LEU A 138 10.56 4.18 17.93
C LEU A 138 10.04 2.72 17.76
N PRO A 139 10.03 2.11 16.55
CA PRO A 139 9.71 0.71 16.36
C PRO A 139 10.58 -0.26 17.17
N ILE A 140 11.89 -0.01 17.25
CA ILE A 140 12.81 -0.85 18.05
C ILE A 140 12.42 -0.79 19.52
N GLY A 141 12.17 0.40 20.05
CA GLY A 141 11.71 0.57 21.43
C GLY A 141 10.38 -0.15 21.71
N LEU A 142 9.43 -0.09 20.78
CA LEU A 142 8.15 -0.81 20.89
C LEU A 142 8.31 -2.33 20.79
N ALA A 143 9.24 -2.83 19.99
CA ALA A 143 9.55 -4.25 19.90
C ALA A 143 10.20 -4.77 21.19
N LEU A 144 11.12 -4.01 21.77
CA LEU A 144 11.72 -4.35 23.08
C LEU A 144 10.70 -4.29 24.20
N ALA A 145 9.83 -3.27 24.23
CA ALA A 145 8.74 -3.17 25.19
C ALA A 145 7.74 -4.34 25.08
N TYR A 146 7.54 -4.88 23.87
CA TYR A 146 6.76 -6.10 23.67
C TYR A 146 7.44 -7.33 24.29
N CYS A 147 8.74 -7.52 24.07
CA CYS A 147 9.49 -8.64 24.67
C CYS A 147 9.52 -8.54 26.19
N ASP A 148 9.77 -7.35 26.75
CA ASP A 148 9.73 -7.11 28.21
C ASP A 148 8.33 -7.40 28.79
N ALA A 149 7.27 -6.96 28.13
CA ALA A 149 5.90 -7.24 28.56
C ALA A 149 5.59 -8.75 28.56
N ARG A 150 6.14 -9.49 27.60
CA ARG A 150 5.96 -10.94 27.48
C ARG A 150 6.78 -11.71 28.52
N VAL A 151 8.04 -11.32 28.76
CA VAL A 151 8.87 -11.90 29.82
C VAL A 151 8.18 -11.76 31.17
N ARG A 152 7.68 -10.57 31.50
CA ARG A 152 7.04 -10.32 32.81
C ARG A 152 5.69 -10.99 33.01
N LYS A 153 4.89 -11.13 31.96
CA LYS A 153 3.53 -11.69 32.07
C LYS A 153 3.44 -13.17 31.78
N GLU A 154 4.36 -13.70 30.98
CA GLU A 154 4.27 -15.06 30.44
C GLU A 154 5.50 -15.91 30.78
N GLY A 155 6.50 -15.35 31.46
CA GLY A 155 7.77 -16.05 31.73
C GLY A 155 8.44 -16.49 30.44
N PHE A 156 8.44 -15.62 29.41
CA PHE A 156 9.00 -15.97 28.10
C PHE A 156 10.49 -16.35 28.18
N ASP A 157 11.23 -15.82 29.17
CA ASP A 157 12.61 -16.21 29.44
C ASP A 157 12.73 -17.67 29.95
N LEU A 158 11.78 -18.15 30.76
CA LEU A 158 11.70 -19.53 31.23
C LEU A 158 11.42 -20.50 30.07
N GLN A 159 10.53 -20.12 29.14
CA GLN A 159 10.28 -20.91 27.92
C GLN A 159 11.54 -21.00 27.05
N LEU A 160 12.30 -19.90 26.95
CA LEU A 160 13.54 -19.87 26.20
C LEU A 160 14.64 -20.71 26.87
N MET A 161 14.76 -20.65 28.20
CA MET A 161 15.67 -21.48 28.98
C MET A 161 15.33 -22.97 28.87
N MET A 162 14.05 -23.34 28.97
CA MET A 162 13.61 -24.73 28.79
C MET A 162 13.88 -25.24 27.37
N ALA A 163 13.69 -24.40 26.35
CA ALA A 163 14.02 -24.76 24.97
C ALA A 163 15.53 -25.00 24.78
N HIS A 164 16.38 -24.12 25.31
CA HIS A 164 17.83 -24.31 25.25
C HIS A 164 18.31 -25.54 26.03
N MET A 165 17.70 -25.85 27.17
CA MET A 165 17.99 -27.09 27.90
C MET A 165 17.51 -28.34 27.16
N GLY A 166 16.39 -28.24 26.44
CA GLY A 166 15.88 -29.31 25.57
C GLY A 166 16.81 -29.62 24.40
N ASP A 167 17.40 -28.60 23.77
CA ASP A 167 18.40 -28.76 22.69
C ASP A 167 19.78 -29.17 23.22
N ALA A 168 20.19 -28.72 24.41
CA ALA A 168 21.41 -29.21 25.04
C ALA A 168 21.33 -30.69 25.45
N GLY A 169 20.11 -31.23 25.60
CA GLY A 169 19.83 -32.64 25.84
C GLY A 169 19.61 -33.47 24.57
N SER A 170 19.49 -32.86 23.38
CA SER A 170 19.39 -33.58 22.12
C SER A 170 20.78 -33.96 21.65
N VAL A 171 21.22 -35.17 22.04
CA VAL A 171 22.37 -35.82 21.42
C VAL A 171 22.06 -35.93 19.92
N VAL A 172 22.63 -35.04 19.11
CA VAL A 172 22.52 -35.07 17.64
C VAL A 172 22.91 -36.48 17.19
N ARG A 173 21.93 -37.23 16.68
CA ARG A 173 22.15 -38.65 16.42
C ARG A 173 22.92 -38.79 15.11
N PRO A 174 23.97 -39.63 15.01
CA PRO A 174 24.85 -39.70 13.85
C PRO A 174 24.14 -39.89 12.49
N TRP A 175 22.94 -40.47 12.50
CA TRP A 175 22.14 -40.74 11.30
C TRP A 175 21.27 -39.57 10.82
N GLU A 176 21.00 -38.54 11.64
CA GLU A 176 20.36 -37.29 11.16
C GLU A 176 21.29 -36.55 10.19
N ARG A 177 22.61 -36.69 10.39
CA ARG A 177 23.64 -36.14 9.48
C ARG A 177 23.68 -36.85 8.11
N ALA A 178 23.07 -38.04 7.98
CA ALA A 178 23.00 -38.77 6.73
C ALA A 178 21.84 -38.28 5.83
N GLU A 179 20.76 -37.73 6.40
CA GLU A 179 19.68 -37.09 5.63
C GLU A 179 20.17 -35.86 4.86
N ASP A 180 21.11 -35.10 5.43
CA ASP A 180 21.75 -33.96 4.76
C ASP A 180 22.57 -34.38 3.52
N THR A 181 23.09 -35.61 3.50
CA THR A 181 23.94 -36.12 2.40
C THR A 181 23.18 -36.80 1.28
N LEU A 182 21.96 -37.28 1.52
CA LEU A 182 21.14 -38.00 0.52
C LEU A 182 20.09 -37.10 -0.16
N GLY A 183 20.01 -35.81 0.15
CA GLY A 183 18.91 -34.94 -0.30
C GLY A 183 19.28 -33.53 -0.76
N GLY A 184 20.55 -33.16 -0.90
CA GLY A 184 20.98 -31.79 -1.22
C GLY A 184 20.50 -31.24 -2.59
N GLY A 185 20.08 -32.13 -3.51
CA GLY A 185 19.48 -31.76 -4.80
C GLY A 185 17.96 -31.62 -4.79
N MET A 186 17.29 -31.96 -3.68
CA MET A 186 15.83 -31.94 -3.52
C MET A 186 15.32 -30.71 -2.74
N LEU A 187 16.20 -29.77 -2.40
CA LEU A 187 15.96 -28.66 -1.47
C LEU A 187 15.40 -27.35 -2.09
N MET A 188 14.72 -27.38 -3.24
CA MET A 188 14.07 -26.17 -3.79
C MET A 188 12.75 -26.43 -4.54
N THR A 189 12.06 -27.55 -4.31
CA THR A 189 10.60 -27.56 -4.55
C THR A 189 9.96 -26.75 -3.43
N THR A 190 9.97 -25.41 -3.58
CA THR A 190 9.39 -24.43 -2.67
C THR A 190 8.17 -25.02 -1.97
N GLU A 191 8.31 -25.45 -0.71
CA GLU A 191 7.22 -26.11 0.01
C GLU A 191 5.99 -25.22 -0.08
N LEU A 192 4.93 -25.73 -0.71
CA LEU A 192 3.65 -25.07 -0.87
C LEU A 192 2.91 -25.00 0.48
N ARG A 193 3.61 -24.73 1.58
CA ARG A 193 3.06 -24.66 2.93
C ARG A 193 2.35 -23.33 3.17
N ALA A 194 1.38 -23.34 4.09
CA ALA A 194 0.64 -22.15 4.48
C ALA A 194 1.56 -21.09 5.12
N LEU A 195 1.63 -19.91 4.53
CA LEU A 195 2.58 -18.84 4.87
C LEU A 195 2.13 -18.07 6.11
N SER A 196 3.07 -17.78 7.02
CA SER A 196 2.87 -16.75 8.05
C SER A 196 2.87 -15.34 7.43
N LEU A 197 2.37 -14.33 8.14
CA LEU A 197 2.40 -12.97 7.59
C LEU A 197 3.83 -12.43 7.41
N ARG A 198 4.74 -12.75 8.35
CA ARG A 198 6.16 -12.41 8.25
C ARG A 198 6.80 -13.08 7.04
N GLU A 199 6.54 -14.36 6.87
CA GLU A 199 7.10 -15.15 5.78
C GLU A 199 6.55 -14.71 4.42
N LEU A 200 5.27 -14.32 4.34
CA LEU A 200 4.71 -13.74 3.12
C LEU A 200 5.43 -12.43 2.76
N LEU A 201 5.69 -11.57 3.73
CA LEU A 201 6.41 -10.32 3.52
C LEU A 201 7.87 -10.58 3.11
N ASP A 202 8.54 -11.48 3.81
CA ASP A 202 9.93 -11.86 3.54
C ASP A 202 10.08 -12.48 2.15
N ARG A 203 9.20 -13.42 1.78
CA ARG A 203 9.15 -13.99 0.42
C ARG A 203 8.83 -12.93 -0.63
N THR A 204 7.95 -11.98 -0.34
CA THR A 204 7.66 -10.86 -1.26
C THR A 204 8.93 -10.07 -1.57
N PHE A 205 9.69 -9.67 -0.54
CA PHE A 205 10.93 -8.92 -0.71
C PHE A 205 12.05 -9.75 -1.32
N SER A 206 12.17 -11.03 -0.95
CA SER A 206 13.16 -11.96 -1.50
C SER A 206 12.95 -12.20 -2.99
N TYR A 207 11.71 -12.45 -3.43
CA TYR A 207 11.37 -12.58 -4.85
C TYR A 207 11.57 -11.27 -5.60
N TYR A 208 11.19 -10.15 -5.01
CA TYR A 208 11.42 -8.84 -5.61
C TYR A 208 12.91 -8.56 -5.82
N ARG A 209 13.77 -8.86 -4.83
CA ARG A 209 15.22 -8.63 -4.92
C ARG A 209 15.91 -9.58 -5.88
N SER A 210 15.56 -10.87 -5.85
CA SER A 210 16.20 -11.90 -6.69
C SER A 210 15.97 -11.67 -8.20
N ARG A 211 14.80 -11.15 -8.59
CA ARG A 211 14.45 -10.87 -10.00
C ARG A 211 14.02 -9.41 -10.23
N PHE A 212 14.69 -8.49 -9.54
CA PHE A 212 14.39 -7.05 -9.55
C PHE A 212 14.20 -6.49 -10.97
N ARG A 213 15.12 -6.81 -11.89
CA ARG A 213 15.09 -6.30 -13.27
C ARG A 213 13.85 -6.74 -14.06
N VAL A 214 13.39 -7.97 -13.86
CA VAL A 214 12.23 -8.52 -14.57
C VAL A 214 10.95 -7.86 -14.02
N PHE A 215 10.82 -7.81 -12.70
CA PHE A 215 9.63 -7.26 -12.04
C PHE A 215 9.47 -5.75 -12.29
N VAL A 216 10.53 -4.97 -12.12
CA VAL A 216 10.53 -3.54 -12.43
C VAL A 216 10.34 -3.34 -13.93
N GLY A 217 11.03 -4.11 -14.78
CA GLY A 217 10.89 -4.01 -16.24
C GLY A 217 9.46 -4.23 -16.75
N ILE A 218 8.71 -5.16 -16.15
CA ILE A 218 7.28 -5.35 -16.43
C ILE A 218 6.47 -4.11 -16.01
N MET A 219 6.75 -3.52 -14.85
CA MET A 219 6.02 -2.35 -14.34
C MET A 219 6.43 -1.01 -14.97
N VAL A 220 7.59 -0.92 -15.62
CA VAL A 220 8.00 0.30 -16.36
C VAL A 220 7.00 0.61 -17.47
N ILE A 221 6.47 -0.40 -18.17
CA ILE A 221 5.56 -0.21 -19.32
C ILE A 221 4.31 0.63 -18.97
N PRO A 222 3.48 0.26 -17.98
CA PRO A 222 2.30 1.08 -17.63
C PRO A 222 2.66 2.47 -17.08
N HIS A 223 3.81 2.65 -16.46
CA HIS A 223 4.23 3.94 -15.90
C HIS A 223 4.85 4.88 -16.94
N VAL A 224 5.51 4.34 -17.96
CA VAL A 224 5.96 5.09 -19.15
C VAL A 224 4.75 5.51 -19.98
N PHE A 225 3.76 4.62 -20.14
CA PHE A 225 2.49 4.99 -20.77
C PHE A 225 1.82 6.15 -20.01
N LEU A 226 1.72 6.05 -18.68
CA LEU A 226 1.17 7.10 -17.84
C LEU A 226 1.97 8.41 -17.98
N LEU A 227 3.30 8.34 -17.99
CA LEU A 227 4.18 9.49 -18.17
C LEU A 227 3.90 10.21 -19.50
N GLY A 228 3.88 9.45 -20.60
CA GLY A 228 3.63 9.99 -21.94
C GLY A 228 2.28 10.69 -22.04
N VAL A 229 1.24 10.11 -21.46
CA VAL A 229 -0.09 10.74 -21.42
C VAL A 229 -0.08 12.03 -20.57
N ASN A 230 0.58 12.03 -19.41
CA ASN A 230 0.66 13.24 -18.59
C ASN A 230 1.45 14.36 -19.28
N LEU A 231 2.51 14.02 -20.03
CA LEU A 231 3.26 14.98 -20.84
C LEU A 231 2.42 15.51 -21.99
N LEU A 232 1.60 14.67 -22.63
CA LEU A 232 0.65 15.10 -23.66
C LEU A 232 -0.39 16.07 -23.09
N VAL A 233 -0.97 15.77 -21.93
CA VAL A 233 -1.92 16.66 -21.24
C VAL A 233 -1.26 18.00 -20.89
N LEU A 234 -0.01 17.98 -20.42
CA LEU A 234 0.77 19.19 -20.17
C LEU A 234 0.98 20.00 -21.46
N ALA A 235 1.34 19.35 -22.56
CA ALA A 235 1.52 20.00 -23.86
C ALA A 235 0.22 20.65 -24.37
N ILE A 236 -0.92 19.96 -24.26
CA ILE A 236 -2.25 20.50 -24.62
C ILE A 236 -2.59 21.73 -23.77
N ARG A 237 -2.28 21.69 -22.46
CA ARG A 237 -2.52 22.80 -21.53
C ARG A 237 -1.71 24.04 -21.89
N GLU A 238 -0.44 23.86 -22.29
CA GLU A 238 0.44 24.97 -22.68
C GLU A 238 0.19 25.48 -24.11
N ALA A 239 -0.42 24.67 -24.98
CA ALA A 239 -0.65 24.98 -26.40
C ALA A 239 -1.66 26.13 -26.66
N LYS A 240 -2.17 26.83 -25.62
CA LYS A 240 -3.11 27.97 -25.72
C LYS A 240 -4.23 27.76 -26.75
N LEU A 241 -4.75 26.54 -26.86
CA LEU A 241 -5.80 26.19 -27.83
C LEU A 241 -7.05 27.07 -27.60
N PRO A 242 -7.78 27.44 -28.67
CA PRO A 242 -9.02 28.21 -28.55
C PRO A 242 -9.98 27.49 -27.58
N ARG A 243 -10.43 28.22 -26.56
CA ARG A 243 -11.32 27.68 -25.53
C ARG A 243 -12.65 27.32 -26.19
N LEU A 244 -12.91 26.02 -26.32
CA LEU A 244 -14.21 25.49 -26.73
C LEU A 244 -15.31 26.03 -25.79
N SER A 245 -16.53 26.15 -26.28
CA SER A 245 -17.68 26.51 -25.45
C SER A 245 -17.77 25.60 -24.22
N GLY A 246 -18.15 26.14 -23.06
CA GLY A 246 -17.98 25.48 -21.76
C GLY A 246 -18.51 24.04 -21.70
N GLY A 247 -19.65 23.76 -22.34
CA GLY A 247 -20.23 22.42 -22.39
C GLY A 247 -19.42 21.42 -23.24
N ILE A 248 -18.95 21.83 -24.43
CA ILE A 248 -18.15 20.98 -25.32
C ILE A 248 -16.75 20.76 -24.72
N PHE A 249 -16.17 21.79 -24.10
CA PHE A 249 -14.90 21.68 -23.38
C PHE A 249 -14.98 20.66 -22.24
N VAL A 250 -16.01 20.77 -21.39
CA VAL A 250 -16.21 19.84 -20.26
C VAL A 250 -16.45 18.42 -20.76
N GLY A 251 -17.26 18.23 -21.81
CA GLY A 251 -17.49 16.93 -22.43
C GLY A 251 -16.22 16.28 -22.99
N ALA A 252 -15.40 17.05 -23.74
CA ALA A 252 -14.15 16.58 -24.31
C ALA A 252 -13.10 16.22 -23.24
N VAL A 253 -12.99 17.04 -22.17
CA VAL A 253 -12.08 16.76 -21.05
C VAL A 253 -12.51 15.50 -20.30
N LEU A 254 -13.80 15.32 -20.02
CA LEU A 254 -14.32 14.12 -19.35
C LEU A 254 -14.12 12.86 -20.22
N ALA A 255 -14.39 12.95 -21.52
CA ALA A 255 -14.14 11.85 -22.45
C ALA A 255 -12.66 11.48 -22.51
N GLY A 256 -11.76 12.48 -22.59
CA GLY A 256 -10.31 12.27 -22.56
C GLY A 256 -9.82 11.64 -21.26
N LEU A 257 -10.34 12.08 -20.11
CA LEU A 257 -10.05 11.47 -18.81
C LEU A 257 -10.51 10.02 -18.73
N CYS A 258 -11.71 9.71 -19.23
CA CYS A 258 -12.22 8.34 -19.27
C CYS A 258 -11.35 7.43 -20.14
N ILE A 259 -10.98 7.88 -21.34
CA ILE A 259 -10.09 7.13 -22.25
C ILE A 259 -8.73 6.89 -21.58
N MET A 260 -8.17 7.92 -20.94
CA MET A 260 -6.91 7.82 -20.21
C MET A 260 -6.97 6.78 -19.07
N VAL A 261 -8.00 6.85 -18.22
CA VAL A 261 -8.18 5.92 -17.10
C VAL A 261 -8.33 4.48 -17.59
N ILE A 262 -9.10 4.27 -18.67
CA ILE A 262 -9.28 2.95 -19.27
C ILE A 262 -7.96 2.43 -19.84
N ALA A 263 -7.23 3.25 -20.60
CA ALA A 263 -5.98 2.86 -21.23
C ALA A 263 -4.87 2.56 -20.20
N TRP A 264 -4.73 3.42 -19.18
CA TRP A 264 -3.77 3.19 -18.09
C TRP A 264 -4.15 1.95 -17.27
N GLY A 265 -5.43 1.80 -16.93
CA GLY A 265 -5.93 0.62 -16.24
C GLY A 265 -5.59 -0.65 -17.02
N ALA A 266 -5.91 -0.69 -18.31
CA ALA A 266 -5.58 -1.81 -19.18
C ALA A 266 -4.08 -2.15 -19.16
N ALA A 267 -3.21 -1.16 -19.36
CA ALA A 267 -1.76 -1.36 -19.29
C ALA A 267 -1.32 -1.93 -17.93
N TYR A 268 -1.89 -1.41 -16.82
CA TYR A 268 -1.57 -1.86 -15.46
C TYR A 268 -2.05 -3.30 -15.19
N ALA A 269 -3.23 -3.72 -15.68
CA ALA A 269 -3.63 -5.13 -15.54
C ALA A 269 -2.78 -6.08 -16.38
N VAL A 270 -2.32 -5.63 -17.55
CA VAL A 270 -1.39 -6.46 -18.34
C VAL A 270 -0.10 -6.66 -17.55
N ALA A 271 0.43 -5.62 -16.92
CA ALA A 271 1.59 -5.75 -16.04
C ALA A 271 1.31 -6.64 -14.81
N LEU A 272 0.15 -6.50 -14.15
CA LEU A 272 -0.27 -7.38 -13.04
C LEU A 272 -0.39 -8.85 -13.46
N GLY A 273 -0.89 -9.12 -14.67
CA GLY A 273 -0.98 -10.47 -15.18
C GLY A 273 0.39 -11.06 -15.53
N ALA A 274 1.25 -10.28 -16.18
CA ALA A 274 2.61 -10.68 -16.51
C ALA A 274 3.44 -10.97 -15.24
N THR A 275 3.33 -10.14 -14.20
CA THR A 275 3.99 -10.39 -12.90
C THR A 275 3.47 -11.65 -12.20
N THR A 276 2.17 -11.93 -12.28
CA THR A 276 1.57 -13.17 -11.74
C THR A 276 2.11 -14.42 -12.45
N PHE A 277 2.21 -14.39 -13.79
CA PHE A 277 2.83 -15.48 -14.55
C PHE A 277 4.33 -15.62 -14.29
N ALA A 278 5.04 -14.50 -14.18
CA ALA A 278 6.46 -14.51 -13.83
C ALA A 278 6.68 -15.18 -12.48
N LEU A 279 5.83 -14.86 -11.48
CA LEU A 279 5.89 -15.49 -10.17
C LEU A 279 5.56 -16.99 -10.24
N SER A 280 4.54 -17.40 -10.99
CA SER A 280 4.20 -18.81 -11.18
C SER A 280 5.37 -19.63 -11.75
N ARG A 281 6.08 -19.09 -12.75
CA ARG A 281 7.27 -19.73 -13.31
C ARG A 281 8.44 -19.77 -12.34
N LEU A 282 8.62 -18.75 -11.50
CA LEU A 282 9.59 -18.78 -10.41
C LEU A 282 9.28 -19.90 -9.40
N TYR A 283 8.01 -20.12 -9.08
CA TYR A 283 7.58 -21.24 -8.24
C TYR A 283 7.89 -22.61 -8.86
N LEU A 284 7.87 -22.70 -10.18
CA LEU A 284 8.21 -23.91 -10.95
C LEU A 284 9.72 -24.03 -11.26
N ASN A 285 10.56 -23.18 -10.65
CA ASN A 285 12.00 -23.09 -10.89
C ASN A 285 12.37 -22.89 -12.38
N GLN A 286 11.54 -22.14 -13.11
CA GLN A 286 11.77 -21.79 -14.52
C GLN A 286 12.26 -20.35 -14.64
N ASP A 287 13.25 -20.13 -15.50
CA ASP A 287 13.72 -18.78 -15.82
C ASP A 287 12.68 -17.95 -16.58
N THR A 288 12.59 -16.67 -16.24
CA THR A 288 11.65 -15.73 -16.85
C THR A 288 12.33 -14.47 -17.35
N THR A 289 12.00 -14.10 -18.59
CA THR A 289 12.36 -12.81 -19.20
C THR A 289 11.12 -11.94 -19.39
N ILE A 290 11.29 -10.62 -19.46
CA ILE A 290 10.19 -9.64 -19.59
C ILE A 290 9.28 -10.02 -20.78
N GLY A 291 9.85 -10.27 -21.96
CA GLY A 291 9.10 -10.64 -23.16
C GLY A 291 8.34 -11.97 -23.03
N SER A 292 8.93 -12.97 -22.37
CA SER A 292 8.27 -14.26 -22.14
C SER A 292 7.03 -14.15 -21.23
N ALA A 293 7.08 -13.25 -20.24
CA ALA A 293 5.98 -12.99 -19.33
C ALA A 293 4.78 -12.36 -20.06
N TYR A 294 5.02 -11.36 -20.93
CA TYR A 294 3.97 -10.76 -21.75
C TYR A 294 3.43 -11.72 -22.82
N ARG A 295 4.29 -12.51 -23.47
CA ARG A 295 3.87 -13.47 -24.50
C ARG A 295 2.92 -14.53 -23.93
N SER A 296 3.21 -15.01 -22.73
CA SER A 296 2.36 -15.99 -22.02
C SER A 296 0.97 -15.44 -21.67
N MET A 297 0.84 -14.11 -21.58
CA MET A 297 -0.42 -13.46 -21.22
C MET A 297 -1.32 -13.14 -22.43
N ARG A 298 -0.78 -13.09 -23.66
CA ARG A 298 -1.47 -12.54 -24.86
C ARG A 298 -2.91 -13.05 -25.05
N GLU A 299 -3.16 -14.32 -24.79
CA GLU A 299 -4.46 -14.99 -24.97
C GLU A 299 -5.49 -14.61 -23.89
N SER A 300 -5.01 -14.12 -22.74
CA SER A 300 -5.82 -13.71 -21.61
C SER A 300 -5.99 -12.20 -21.47
N VAL A 301 -5.36 -11.39 -22.33
CA VAL A 301 -5.41 -9.90 -22.28
C VAL A 301 -6.85 -9.41 -22.31
N TRP A 302 -7.67 -9.90 -23.24
CA TRP A 302 -9.07 -9.50 -23.34
C TRP A 302 -9.89 -9.89 -22.11
N ARG A 303 -9.60 -11.04 -21.49
CA ARG A 303 -10.26 -11.47 -20.26
C ARG A 303 -9.88 -10.55 -19.08
N LEU A 304 -8.64 -10.09 -19.03
CA LEU A 304 -8.16 -9.15 -18.01
C LEU A 304 -8.66 -7.72 -18.21
N VAL A 305 -8.72 -7.24 -19.46
CA VAL A 305 -9.35 -5.95 -19.77
C VAL A 305 -10.83 -5.97 -19.40
N LYS A 306 -11.55 -7.07 -19.70
CA LYS A 306 -12.95 -7.24 -19.26
C LYS A 306 -13.09 -7.30 -17.74
N LEU A 307 -12.19 -8.02 -17.04
CA LEU A 307 -12.17 -8.05 -15.58
C LEU A 307 -12.00 -6.64 -15.02
N LEU A 308 -11.03 -5.88 -15.56
CA LEU A 308 -10.79 -4.51 -15.16
C LEU A 308 -11.97 -3.60 -15.42
N ALA A 309 -12.56 -3.65 -16.61
CA ALA A 309 -13.71 -2.82 -16.94
C ALA A 309 -14.84 -3.05 -15.93
N VAL A 310 -15.13 -4.30 -15.59
CA VAL A 310 -16.14 -4.64 -14.58
C VAL A 310 -15.75 -4.12 -13.20
N THR A 311 -14.49 -4.31 -12.76
CA THR A 311 -14.05 -3.81 -11.45
C THR A 311 -14.00 -2.27 -11.39
N SER A 312 -13.59 -1.60 -12.47
CA SER A 312 -13.50 -0.15 -12.57
C SER A 312 -14.88 0.50 -12.58
N LEU A 313 -15.86 -0.08 -13.29
CA LEU A 313 -17.26 0.38 -13.22
C LEU A 313 -17.81 0.29 -11.80
N TRP A 314 -17.49 -0.79 -11.09
CA TRP A 314 -17.85 -0.96 -9.67
C TRP A 314 -17.19 0.08 -8.76
N VAL A 315 -15.90 0.38 -8.99
CA VAL A 315 -15.17 1.41 -8.23
C VAL A 315 -15.68 2.81 -8.54
N LEU A 316 -16.12 3.08 -9.77
CA LEU A 316 -16.67 4.36 -10.21
C LEU A 316 -18.11 4.61 -9.70
N SER A 317 -18.91 3.56 -9.53
CA SER A 317 -20.30 3.64 -9.06
C SER A 317 -20.53 4.56 -7.83
N PRO A 318 -19.77 4.47 -6.74
CA PRO A 318 -19.95 5.38 -5.60
C PRO A 318 -19.56 6.84 -5.88
N PHE A 319 -18.66 7.10 -6.85
CA PHE A 319 -18.35 8.47 -7.29
C PHE A 319 -19.49 9.08 -8.10
N PHE A 320 -20.21 8.28 -8.88
CA PHE A 320 -21.45 8.74 -9.54
C PHE A 320 -22.54 9.07 -8.51
N ALA A 321 -22.73 8.22 -7.50
CA ALA A 321 -23.67 8.50 -6.40
C ALA A 321 -23.28 9.77 -5.63
N LEU A 322 -21.98 9.98 -5.38
CA LEU A 322 -21.44 11.20 -4.79
C LEU A 322 -21.72 12.43 -5.67
N GLY A 323 -21.47 12.34 -6.98
CA GLY A 323 -21.74 13.41 -7.94
C GLY A 323 -23.21 13.81 -7.96
N ILE A 324 -24.12 12.82 -8.00
CA ILE A 324 -25.57 13.05 -7.92
C ILE A 324 -25.94 13.73 -6.59
N MET A 325 -25.37 13.29 -5.47
CA MET A 325 -25.63 13.86 -4.15
C MET A 325 -25.10 15.30 -4.00
N ILE A 326 -23.98 15.64 -4.65
CA ILE A 326 -23.42 17.01 -4.67
C ILE A 326 -24.25 17.95 -5.56
N VAL A 327 -24.75 17.44 -6.69
CA VAL A 327 -25.66 18.19 -7.57
C VAL A 327 -27.00 18.43 -6.85
N LEU A 328 -27.54 17.41 -6.19
CA LEU A 328 -28.73 17.52 -5.35
C LEU A 328 -28.52 18.52 -4.22
N TRP A 329 -27.33 18.53 -3.60
CA TRP A 329 -26.96 19.52 -2.58
C TRP A 329 -26.91 20.96 -3.11
N HIS A 330 -26.34 21.19 -4.30
CA HIS A 330 -26.36 22.52 -4.93
C HIS A 330 -27.77 22.96 -5.34
N PHE A 331 -28.59 22.00 -5.80
CA PHE A 331 -29.99 22.23 -6.12
C PHE A 331 -30.80 22.61 -4.87
N LEU A 332 -30.58 21.91 -3.75
CA LEU A 332 -31.22 22.23 -2.45
C LEU A 332 -30.75 23.57 -1.87
N ARG A 333 -29.51 24.00 -2.14
CA ARG A 333 -29.02 25.35 -1.78
C ARG A 333 -29.73 26.48 -2.54
N GLY A 334 -30.26 26.20 -3.72
CA GLY A 334 -31.00 27.19 -4.54
C GLY A 334 -32.40 27.51 -4.01
N LEU A 335 -32.94 26.69 -3.11
CA LEU A 335 -34.23 26.90 -2.44
C LEU A 335 -34.05 27.85 -1.22
N HIS A 336 -33.74 29.13 -1.46
CA HIS A 336 -33.72 30.34 -0.59
C HIS A 336 -33.24 30.30 0.91
N PRO A 337 -32.68 31.41 1.46
CA PRO A 337 -32.04 31.48 2.78
C PRO A 337 -32.95 31.99 3.94
N THR A 338 -34.27 31.79 3.90
CA THR A 338 -35.21 32.46 4.83
C THR A 338 -35.64 31.66 6.07
N LEU A 339 -35.14 30.44 6.31
CA LEU A 339 -35.55 29.64 7.48
C LEU A 339 -34.36 29.22 8.34
N SER A 340 -34.06 30.04 9.36
CA SER A 340 -33.14 29.71 10.47
C SER A 340 -33.53 28.41 11.20
N VAL A 341 -34.78 27.96 11.06
CA VAL A 341 -35.33 26.69 11.60
C VAL A 341 -34.74 25.45 10.92
N LEU A 342 -34.13 25.58 9.73
CA LEU A 342 -33.55 24.46 8.96
C LEU A 342 -32.03 24.27 9.17
N ALA A 343 -31.39 25.03 10.07
CA ALA A 343 -29.94 24.95 10.29
C ALA A 343 -29.47 23.57 10.79
N VAL A 344 -30.23 22.94 11.68
CA VAL A 344 -29.93 21.60 12.24
C VAL A 344 -30.03 20.48 11.18
N PRO A 345 -31.11 20.37 10.38
CA PRO A 345 -31.17 19.37 9.30
C PRO A 345 -30.08 19.59 8.23
N LEU A 346 -29.68 20.84 7.95
CA LEU A 346 -28.53 21.12 7.07
C LEU A 346 -27.20 20.66 7.67
N ALA A 347 -26.99 20.82 8.98
CA ALA A 347 -25.78 20.38 9.66
C ALA A 347 -25.67 18.85 9.71
N ILE A 348 -26.77 18.14 9.97
CA ILE A 348 -26.84 16.68 9.93
C ILE A 348 -26.56 16.17 8.51
N LEU A 349 -27.14 16.80 7.49
CA LEU A 349 -26.91 16.46 6.09
C LEU A 349 -25.43 16.67 5.69
N ARG A 350 -24.77 17.71 6.20
CA ARG A 350 -23.32 17.96 6.02
C ARG A 350 -22.46 16.92 6.72
N ALA A 351 -22.80 16.53 7.95
CA ALA A 351 -22.08 15.50 8.69
C ALA A 351 -22.19 14.13 7.99
N LEU A 352 -23.38 13.80 7.45
CA LEU A 352 -23.61 12.59 6.66
C LEU A 352 -22.81 12.61 5.34
N LEU A 353 -22.69 13.78 4.68
CA LEU A 353 -21.87 13.93 3.47
C LEU A 353 -20.38 13.69 3.76
N VAL A 354 -19.85 14.25 4.86
CA VAL A 354 -18.45 14.04 5.28
C VAL A 354 -18.21 12.57 5.64
N LEU A 355 -19.14 11.96 6.38
CA LEU A 355 -19.09 10.53 6.68
C LEU A 355 -19.11 9.67 5.41
N PHE A 356 -19.95 10.02 4.44
CA PHE A 356 -20.03 9.34 3.15
C PHE A 356 -18.73 9.51 2.34
N LEU A 357 -18.16 10.71 2.30
CA LEU A 357 -16.88 10.99 1.65
C LEU A 357 -15.70 10.21 2.27
N LEU A 358 -15.74 9.92 3.56
CA LEU A 358 -14.75 9.08 4.23
C LEU A 358 -15.03 7.58 4.06
N ALA A 359 -16.31 7.19 4.02
CA ALA A 359 -16.73 5.80 3.90
C ALA A 359 -16.55 5.25 2.47
N VAL A 360 -16.72 6.08 1.44
CA VAL A 360 -16.59 5.65 0.03
C VAL A 360 -15.17 5.18 -0.31
N PRO A 361 -14.09 5.95 -0.05
CA PRO A 361 -12.72 5.48 -0.28
C PRO A 361 -12.39 4.21 0.52
N LEU A 362 -12.87 4.12 1.77
CA LEU A 362 -12.66 2.96 2.62
C LEU A 362 -13.35 1.71 2.06
N THR A 363 -14.60 1.83 1.61
CA THR A 363 -15.37 0.73 1.02
C THR A 363 -14.82 0.29 -0.34
N ILE A 364 -14.40 1.24 -1.18
CA ILE A 364 -13.64 0.97 -2.41
C ILE A 364 -12.36 0.20 -2.09
N TRP A 365 -11.58 0.67 -1.13
CA TRP A 365 -10.31 0.03 -0.76
C TRP A 365 -10.52 -1.40 -0.22
N LEU A 366 -11.50 -1.61 0.65
CA LEU A 366 -11.84 -2.93 1.18
C LEU A 366 -12.36 -3.89 0.08
N THR A 367 -13.09 -3.38 -0.92
CA THR A 367 -13.56 -4.21 -2.04
C THR A 367 -12.44 -4.53 -3.02
N LEU A 368 -11.53 -3.60 -3.29
CA LEU A 368 -10.31 -3.86 -4.07
C LEU A 368 -9.47 -4.97 -3.45
N LEU A 369 -9.32 -4.97 -2.12
CA LEU A 369 -8.64 -6.05 -1.42
C LEU A 369 -9.36 -7.39 -1.57
N ARG A 370 -10.70 -7.40 -1.43
CA ARG A 370 -11.52 -8.62 -1.63
C ARG A 370 -11.40 -9.20 -3.04
N TYR A 371 -11.24 -8.36 -4.05
CA TYR A 371 -11.07 -8.77 -5.44
C TYR A 371 -9.61 -8.77 -5.92
N GLY A 372 -8.63 -8.47 -5.05
CA GLY A 372 -7.21 -8.38 -5.41
C GLY A 372 -6.64 -9.71 -5.92
N VAL A 373 -7.26 -10.82 -5.52
CA VAL A 373 -6.89 -12.18 -5.92
C VAL A 373 -7.61 -12.64 -7.23
N ALA A 374 -8.44 -11.77 -7.83
CA ALA A 374 -9.18 -12.10 -9.05
C ALA A 374 -8.30 -12.21 -10.30
N VAL A 375 -7.19 -11.46 -10.36
CA VAL A 375 -6.24 -11.53 -11.48
C VAL A 375 -5.51 -12.89 -11.49
N PRO A 376 -4.92 -13.37 -10.38
CA PRO A 376 -4.37 -14.71 -10.31
C PRO A 376 -5.38 -15.83 -10.57
N SER A 377 -6.60 -15.74 -10.02
CA SER A 377 -7.61 -16.79 -10.25
C SER A 377 -8.10 -16.83 -11.70
N LEU A 378 -8.18 -15.69 -12.38
CA LEU A 378 -8.53 -15.66 -13.81
C LEU A 378 -7.44 -16.31 -14.66
N LEU A 379 -6.18 -15.99 -14.39
CA LEU A 379 -5.04 -16.43 -15.20
C LEU A 379 -4.65 -17.88 -14.94
N LEU A 380 -4.53 -18.28 -13.67
CA LEU A 380 -3.99 -19.58 -13.28
C LEU A 380 -5.07 -20.67 -13.29
N GLU A 381 -6.34 -20.34 -13.07
CA GLU A 381 -7.46 -21.29 -13.14
C GLU A 381 -8.23 -21.20 -14.48
N ASN A 382 -7.77 -20.39 -15.44
CA ASN A 382 -8.40 -20.19 -16.75
C ASN A 382 -9.92 -19.88 -16.68
N LEU A 383 -10.35 -19.16 -15.64
CA LEU A 383 -11.77 -18.86 -15.38
C LEU A 383 -12.28 -17.65 -16.17
N GLY A 384 -13.59 -17.64 -16.48
CA GLY A 384 -14.26 -16.44 -16.97
C GLY A 384 -14.41 -15.36 -15.89
N VAL A 385 -14.50 -14.09 -16.28
CA VAL A 385 -14.49 -12.90 -15.39
C VAL A 385 -15.42 -13.02 -14.17
N ARG A 386 -16.71 -13.33 -14.39
CA ARG A 386 -17.69 -13.46 -13.29
C ARG A 386 -17.36 -14.60 -12.34
N ARG A 387 -16.86 -15.72 -12.88
CA ARG A 387 -16.44 -16.88 -12.08
C ARG A 387 -15.18 -16.55 -11.29
N ALA A 388 -14.20 -15.86 -11.89
CA ALA A 388 -12.98 -15.41 -11.21
C ALA A 388 -13.27 -14.48 -10.02
N LEU A 389 -14.22 -13.53 -10.16
CA LEU A 389 -14.63 -12.64 -9.07
C LEU A 389 -15.37 -13.38 -7.94
N LYS A 390 -16.29 -14.31 -8.28
CA LYS A 390 -16.95 -15.16 -7.27
C LYS A 390 -15.91 -16.02 -6.54
N ARG A 391 -14.98 -16.60 -7.29
CA ARG A 391 -13.88 -17.42 -6.78
C ARG A 391 -12.97 -16.64 -5.85
N SER A 392 -12.55 -15.43 -6.22
CA SER A 392 -11.70 -14.59 -5.36
C SER A 392 -12.43 -14.20 -4.07
N ALA A 393 -13.73 -13.93 -4.13
CA ALA A 393 -14.54 -13.64 -2.94
C ALA A 393 -14.66 -14.86 -2.02
N VAL A 394 -14.75 -16.08 -2.57
CA VAL A 394 -14.76 -17.33 -1.80
C VAL A 394 -13.41 -17.56 -1.13
N LEU A 395 -12.30 -17.45 -1.88
CA LEU A 395 -10.92 -17.60 -1.37
C LEU A 395 -10.64 -16.62 -0.21
N THR A 396 -11.04 -15.35 -0.35
CA THR A 396 -10.76 -14.30 0.63
C THR A 396 -11.71 -14.28 1.85
N LYS A 397 -12.86 -14.98 1.82
CA LYS A 397 -13.91 -14.90 2.88
C LYS A 397 -13.42 -15.17 4.30
N SER A 398 -12.51 -16.12 4.49
CA SER A 398 -12.04 -16.58 5.82
C SER A 398 -10.86 -15.75 6.35
N TYR A 399 -10.13 -15.05 5.48
CA TYR A 399 -8.84 -14.43 5.79
C TYR A 399 -8.83 -12.89 5.66
N LYS A 400 -10.01 -12.27 5.66
CA LYS A 400 -10.19 -10.82 5.42
C LYS A 400 -9.25 -9.94 6.25
N GLY A 401 -9.08 -10.24 7.54
CA GLY A 401 -8.23 -9.43 8.42
C GLY A 401 -6.74 -9.43 8.07
N ARG A 402 -6.21 -10.56 7.58
CA ARG A 402 -4.80 -10.66 7.15
C ARG A 402 -4.60 -9.96 5.81
N LEU A 403 -5.52 -10.15 4.88
CA LEU A 403 -5.52 -9.50 3.57
C LEU A 403 -5.62 -7.97 3.70
N VAL A 404 -6.48 -7.47 4.60
CA VAL A 404 -6.56 -6.04 4.91
C VAL A 404 -5.24 -5.50 5.43
N LEU A 405 -4.55 -6.24 6.29
CA LEU A 405 -3.28 -5.78 6.83
C LEU A 405 -2.15 -5.77 5.80
N ILE A 406 -2.02 -6.83 5.00
CA ILE A 406 -1.04 -6.89 3.90
C ILE A 406 -1.33 -5.76 2.90
N GLY A 407 -2.61 -5.61 2.53
CA GLY A 407 -3.09 -4.51 1.70
C GLY A 407 -2.69 -3.15 2.27
N LEU A 408 -2.94 -2.91 3.56
CA LEU A 408 -2.61 -1.66 4.24
C LEU A 408 -1.12 -1.40 4.19
N LEU A 409 -0.31 -2.40 4.52
CA LEU A 409 1.15 -2.29 4.53
C LEU A 409 1.67 -1.97 3.13
N MET A 410 1.20 -2.67 2.10
CA MET A 410 1.61 -2.42 0.71
C MET A 410 1.16 -1.04 0.23
N THR A 411 -0.07 -0.62 0.55
CA THR A 411 -0.51 0.75 0.22
C THR A 411 0.20 1.83 1.01
N LEU A 412 0.66 1.53 2.24
CA LEU A 412 1.46 2.46 3.03
C LEU A 412 2.85 2.63 2.42
N ILE A 413 3.47 1.56 1.93
CA ILE A 413 4.74 1.65 1.18
C ILE A 413 4.55 2.53 -0.05
N VAL A 414 3.52 2.28 -0.87
CA VAL A 414 3.19 3.12 -2.04
C VAL A 414 2.90 4.57 -1.64
N ALA A 415 2.14 4.79 -0.56
CA ALA A 415 1.82 6.14 -0.11
C ALA A 415 3.08 6.89 0.38
N MET A 416 4.03 6.21 1.00
CA MET A 416 5.29 6.83 1.43
C MET A 416 6.17 7.23 0.25
N THR A 417 6.24 6.40 -0.80
CA THR A 417 7.00 6.75 -2.01
C THR A 417 6.35 7.90 -2.78
N GLU A 418 5.02 7.91 -2.90
CA GLU A 418 4.29 9.01 -3.55
C GLU A 418 4.24 10.29 -2.71
N LEU A 419 4.22 10.19 -1.39
CA LEU A 419 4.32 11.36 -0.53
C LEU A 419 5.66 12.07 -0.73
N ALA A 420 6.74 11.32 -0.91
CA ALA A 420 8.06 11.88 -1.22
C ALA A 420 8.08 12.59 -2.59
N THR A 421 7.37 12.07 -3.60
CA THR A 421 7.28 12.70 -4.94
C THR A 421 6.42 13.98 -4.94
N GLY A 422 5.37 14.03 -4.12
CA GLY A 422 4.41 15.13 -4.04
C GLY A 422 4.96 16.45 -3.47
N VAL A 423 6.07 16.42 -2.72
CA VAL A 423 6.63 17.62 -2.07
C VAL A 423 7.29 18.60 -3.06
N ILE A 424 7.64 18.13 -4.27
CA ILE A 424 8.24 18.94 -5.35
C ILE A 424 7.34 20.13 -5.76
N LEU A 425 6.05 20.12 -5.40
CA LEU A 425 5.09 21.15 -5.79
C LEU A 425 4.84 22.27 -4.76
N VAL A 426 5.44 22.24 -3.56
CA VAL A 426 5.11 23.19 -2.47
C VAL A 426 5.83 24.55 -2.63
N SER A 427 5.92 25.09 -3.84
CA SER A 427 6.35 26.49 -4.07
C SER A 427 5.15 27.37 -4.38
N ASN A 428 4.93 28.44 -3.59
CA ASN A 428 3.87 29.44 -3.75
C ASN A 428 4.03 30.34 -4.99
N GLY A 429 4.08 29.75 -6.18
CA GLY A 429 4.18 30.48 -7.45
C GLY A 429 3.78 29.61 -8.64
N GLN A 430 3.63 30.23 -9.82
CA GLN A 430 3.34 29.53 -11.08
C GLN A 430 4.25 28.30 -11.23
N ILE A 431 3.64 27.13 -11.34
CA ILE A 431 4.36 25.86 -11.43
C ILE A 431 5.05 25.82 -12.80
N SER A 432 6.36 26.08 -12.82
CA SER A 432 7.17 26.01 -14.04
C SER A 432 7.07 24.61 -14.68
N ALA A 433 7.02 24.55 -16.01
CA ALA A 433 6.84 23.32 -16.77
C ALA A 433 7.85 22.22 -16.39
N TRP A 434 9.12 22.58 -16.17
CA TRP A 434 10.14 21.60 -15.79
C TRP A 434 9.86 20.96 -14.41
N LYS A 435 9.27 21.70 -13.45
CA LYS A 435 8.90 21.17 -12.13
C LYS A 435 7.76 20.16 -12.25
N VAL A 436 6.82 20.40 -13.18
CA VAL A 436 5.76 19.44 -13.51
C VAL A 436 6.40 18.18 -14.11
N VAL A 437 7.27 18.33 -15.11
CA VAL A 437 7.96 17.20 -15.75
C VAL A 437 8.78 16.39 -14.74
N ALA A 438 9.54 17.04 -13.87
CA ALA A 438 10.32 16.40 -12.81
C ALA A 438 9.40 15.60 -11.86
N ARG A 439 8.26 16.17 -11.45
CA ARG A 439 7.28 15.44 -10.63
C ARG A 439 6.72 14.22 -11.35
N LEU A 440 6.37 14.35 -12.64
CA LEU A 440 5.84 13.24 -13.43
C LEU A 440 6.85 12.11 -13.56
N LEU A 441 8.13 12.44 -13.81
CA LEU A 441 9.22 11.46 -13.87
C LEU A 441 9.39 10.74 -12.54
N THR A 442 9.47 11.48 -11.42
CA THR A 442 9.65 10.89 -10.09
C THR A 442 8.48 9.99 -9.71
N GLY A 443 7.24 10.40 -10.00
CA GLY A 443 6.04 9.58 -9.77
C GLY A 443 6.03 8.30 -10.60
N SER A 444 6.38 8.37 -11.88
CA SER A 444 6.48 7.18 -12.74
C SER A 444 7.57 6.21 -12.28
N VAL A 445 8.73 6.73 -11.85
CA VAL A 445 9.81 5.90 -11.29
C VAL A 445 9.37 5.25 -9.96
N SER A 446 8.76 6.02 -9.06
CA SER A 446 8.20 5.54 -7.78
C SER A 446 7.21 4.39 -8.01
N GLY A 447 6.25 4.59 -8.92
CA GLY A 447 5.25 3.57 -9.25
C GLY A 447 5.84 2.32 -9.91
N ALA A 448 6.83 2.48 -10.80
CA ALA A 448 7.50 1.35 -11.44
C ALA A 448 8.30 0.48 -10.45
N LEU A 449 8.88 1.11 -9.41
CA LEU A 449 9.59 0.40 -8.35
C LEU A 449 8.64 -0.24 -7.33
N THR A 450 7.52 0.40 -7.04
CA THR A 450 6.62 -0.07 -5.96
C THR A 450 5.52 -1.00 -6.45
N GLY A 451 5.08 -0.85 -7.71
CA GLY A 451 4.05 -1.68 -8.35
C GLY A 451 4.29 -3.19 -8.21
N PRO A 452 5.51 -3.72 -8.41
CA PRO A 452 5.76 -5.15 -8.29
C PRO A 452 5.57 -5.69 -6.87
N LEU A 453 5.83 -4.91 -5.82
CA LEU A 453 5.63 -5.34 -4.44
C LEU A 453 4.15 -5.68 -4.19
N VAL A 454 3.25 -4.82 -4.67
CA VAL A 454 1.80 -5.06 -4.62
C VAL A 454 1.45 -6.32 -5.41
N ALA A 455 1.96 -6.45 -6.64
CA ALA A 455 1.63 -7.58 -7.51
C ALA A 455 2.09 -8.93 -6.95
N ILE A 456 3.33 -9.02 -6.48
CA ILE A 456 3.90 -10.24 -5.85
C ILE A 456 3.10 -10.57 -4.60
N SER A 457 2.83 -9.59 -3.74
CA SER A 457 2.08 -9.84 -2.50
C SER A 457 0.66 -10.39 -2.76
N LEU A 458 -0.04 -9.89 -3.79
CA LEU A 458 -1.35 -10.39 -4.18
C LEU A 458 -1.27 -11.82 -4.74
N ALA A 459 -0.25 -12.12 -5.52
CA ALA A 459 -0.05 -13.45 -6.08
C ALA A 459 0.38 -14.48 -5.00
N LEU A 460 1.24 -14.11 -4.04
CA LEU A 460 1.54 -14.96 -2.88
C LEU A 460 0.31 -15.19 -2.01
N THR A 461 -0.51 -14.16 -1.82
CA THR A 461 -1.77 -14.29 -1.08
C THR A 461 -2.76 -15.23 -1.79
N TYR A 462 -2.73 -15.31 -3.12
CA TYR A 462 -3.49 -16.29 -3.88
C TYR A 462 -3.06 -17.73 -3.56
N TYR A 463 -1.74 -18.01 -3.65
CA TYR A 463 -1.21 -19.36 -3.36
C TYR A 463 -1.46 -19.75 -1.90
N ASP A 464 -1.21 -18.86 -0.93
CA ASP A 464 -1.51 -19.11 0.49
C ASP A 464 -3.00 -19.41 0.72
N ALA A 465 -3.90 -18.67 0.05
CA ALA A 465 -5.34 -18.90 0.18
C ALA A 465 -5.78 -20.26 -0.39
N ARG A 466 -5.15 -20.74 -1.48
CA ARG A 466 -5.43 -22.07 -2.04
C ARG A 466 -4.86 -23.18 -1.19
N VAL A 467 -3.61 -23.06 -0.73
CA VAL A 467 -3.01 -24.03 0.20
C VAL A 467 -3.90 -24.22 1.43
N ARG A 468 -4.31 -23.13 2.07
CA ARG A 468 -5.13 -23.17 3.30
C ARG A 468 -6.55 -23.72 3.13
N LYS A 469 -7.12 -23.65 1.93
CA LYS A 469 -8.53 -24.01 1.69
C LYS A 469 -8.72 -25.29 0.89
N GLU A 470 -7.74 -25.64 0.07
CA GLU A 470 -7.83 -26.69 -0.92
C GLU A 470 -6.75 -27.76 -0.72
N GLY A 471 -5.81 -27.55 0.22
CA GLY A 471 -4.68 -28.45 0.41
C GLY A 471 -3.83 -28.53 -0.86
N PHE A 472 -3.55 -27.37 -1.47
CA PHE A 472 -2.81 -27.32 -2.73
C PHE A 472 -1.39 -27.91 -2.61
N ASP A 473 -0.78 -27.85 -1.41
CA ASP A 473 0.41 -28.63 -1.04
C ASP A 473 0.21 -30.13 -1.20
N LEU A 474 -0.88 -30.66 -0.64
CA LEU A 474 -1.20 -32.09 -0.72
C LEU A 474 -1.45 -32.52 -2.17
N GLN A 475 -2.11 -31.69 -2.98
CA GLN A 475 -2.32 -31.97 -4.41
C GLN A 475 -0.99 -32.01 -5.17
N ALA A 476 -0.08 -31.08 -4.89
CA ALA A 476 1.24 -31.05 -5.49
C ALA A 476 2.10 -32.25 -5.05
N MET A 477 2.05 -32.64 -3.77
CA MET A 477 2.72 -33.83 -3.26
C MET A 477 2.15 -35.11 -3.89
N MET A 478 0.82 -35.25 -3.97
CA MET A 478 0.18 -36.39 -4.63
C MET A 478 0.53 -36.48 -6.12
N ALA A 479 0.62 -35.35 -6.82
CA ALA A 479 1.04 -35.31 -8.22
C ALA A 479 2.53 -35.64 -8.42
N ALA A 480 3.38 -35.28 -7.46
CA ALA A 480 4.79 -35.66 -7.47
C ALA A 480 4.99 -37.16 -7.17
N LEU A 481 4.12 -37.75 -6.34
CA LEU A 481 4.14 -39.17 -5.97
C LEU A 481 3.45 -40.07 -6.99
N SER A 482 2.54 -39.55 -7.82
CA SER A 482 1.97 -40.31 -8.92
C SER A 482 3.08 -40.58 -9.95
N PRO A 483 3.41 -41.85 -10.27
CA PRO A 483 4.42 -42.14 -11.27
C PRO A 483 3.99 -41.51 -12.61
N ARG A 484 4.91 -40.80 -13.28
CA ARG A 484 4.71 -40.45 -14.70
C ARG A 484 4.46 -41.76 -15.45
N ARG A 485 3.22 -42.00 -15.88
CA ARG A 485 2.93 -43.00 -16.91
C ARG A 485 3.53 -42.50 -18.21
N SER A 486 4.80 -42.80 -18.43
CA SER A 486 5.41 -42.77 -19.76
C SER A 486 6.22 -44.05 -19.93
N ASP A 487 5.81 -44.81 -20.94
CA ASP A 487 6.61 -45.74 -21.74
C ASP A 487 6.71 -47.20 -21.28
N CYS A 488 5.56 -47.89 -21.29
CA CYS A 488 5.50 -49.34 -21.58
C CYS A 488 4.49 -49.60 -22.71
N SER A 489 4.83 -49.15 -23.92
CA SER A 489 4.28 -49.63 -25.21
C SER A 489 5.10 -48.93 -26.29
N THR A 490 6.13 -49.52 -26.89
CA THR A 490 6.02 -50.61 -27.88
C THR A 490 7.46 -51.00 -28.24
N SER A 491 7.78 -52.28 -28.10
CA SER A 491 8.90 -52.95 -28.76
C SER A 491 8.33 -54.13 -29.53
#